data_AF-A4CGK2-F1
#
_entry.id   AF-A4CGK2-F1
#
_cell.length_a   1.000
_cell.length_b   1.000
_cell.length_c   1.000
_cell.angle_alpha   90.00
_cell.angle_beta   90.00
_cell.angle_gamma   90.00
#
_symmetry.space_group_name_H-M   'P 1'
#
loop_
_entity.id
_entity.type
_entity.pdbx_description
1 polymer ?
#
loop_
_entity_poly.entity_id
_entity_poly.type
_entity_poly.pdbx_seq_one_letter_code
_entity_poly.pdbx_strand_id
1 'polypeptide(L)' 'MMKFVKNYMETIDGVANYPMISLLIFFVFFILLFWWVLTASKQHVKEMSELPLEDEQPKPTEK' A
#
# COMPACT_ATOMS: atom_id res chain seq x y z
N MET A 1 25.81 -14.76 29.50
CA MET A 1 25.41 -15.36 28.21
C MET A 1 25.16 -14.32 27.10
N MET A 2 24.58 -13.14 27.38
CA MET A 2 24.36 -12.09 26.35
C MET A 2 25.62 -11.39 25.78
N LYS A 3 26.80 -11.62 26.39
CA LYS A 3 28.06 -11.00 25.95
C LYS A 3 28.58 -11.57 24.63
N PHE A 4 28.32 -12.85 24.33
CA PHE A 4 28.82 -13.50 23.11
C PHE A 4 28.09 -13.01 21.86
N VAL A 5 26.77 -12.82 21.93
CA VAL A 5 25.96 -12.33 20.80
C VAL A 5 26.30 -10.88 20.47
N LYS A 6 26.44 -10.01 21.49
CA LYS A 6 26.80 -8.60 21.29
C LYS A 6 28.20 -8.43 20.68
N ASN A 7 29.20 -9.19 21.14
CA ASN A 7 30.54 -9.14 20.54
C ASN A 7 30.53 -9.60 19.07
N TYR A 8 29.74 -10.63 18.73
CA TYR A 8 29.62 -11.06 17.33
C TYR A 8 28.91 -10.01 16.47
N MET A 9 27.86 -9.37 16.99
CA MET A 9 27.16 -8.30 16.28
C MET A 9 28.02 -7.03 16.14
N GLU A 10 28.80 -6.63 17.15
CA GLU A 10 29.75 -5.50 17.05
C GLU A 10 30.95 -5.80 16.14
N THR A 11 31.38 -7.06 16.04
CA THR A 11 32.47 -7.47 15.13
C THR A 11 32.00 -7.48 13.67
N ILE A 12 30.70 -7.61 13.42
CA ILE A 12 30.11 -7.43 12.09
C ILE A 12 30.06 -5.92 11.81
N ASP A 13 31.16 -5.43 11.23
CA ASP A 13 31.25 -4.07 10.71
C ASP A 13 30.08 -3.83 9.75
N GLY A 14 29.25 -2.81 10.04
CA GLY A 14 28.03 -2.54 9.28
C GLY A 14 26.75 -3.24 9.76
N VAL A 15 26.72 -3.93 10.90
CA VAL A 15 25.47 -4.50 11.47
C VAL A 15 24.38 -3.44 11.67
N ALA A 16 24.79 -2.20 11.96
CA ALA A 16 23.91 -1.06 12.17
C ALA A 16 23.24 -0.56 10.86
N ASN A 17 23.76 -0.95 9.70
CA ASN A 17 23.21 -0.55 8.41
C ASN A 17 21.98 -1.39 8.03
N TYR A 18 21.89 -2.65 8.47
CA TYR A 18 20.75 -3.52 8.16
C TYR A 18 19.41 -2.95 8.66
N PRO A 19 19.29 -2.45 9.93
CA PRO A 19 18.07 -1.80 10.39
C PRO A 19 17.71 -0.52 9.62
N MET A 20 18.70 0.33 9.29
CA MET A 20 18.44 1.56 8.54
C MET A 20 17.94 1.26 7.12
N ILE A 21 18.57 0.30 6.43
CA ILE A 21 18.18 -0.09 5.08
C ILE A 21 16.83 -0.80 5.09
N SER A 22 16.54 -1.66 6.07
CA SER A 22 15.22 -2.30 6.15
C SER A 22 14.12 -1.27 6.36
N LEU A 23 14.36 -0.25 7.19
CA LEU A 23 13.40 0.83 7.41
C LEU A 23 13.15 1.63 6.13
N LEU A 24 14.22 1.98 5.39
CA LEU A 24 14.11 2.67 4.11
C LEU A 24 13.33 1.86 3.08
N ILE A 25 13.64 0.58 2.92
CA ILE A 25 12.93 -0.31 1.98
C ILE A 25 11.47 -0.44 2.39
N PHE A 26 11.17 -0.61 3.67
CA PHE A 26 9.81 -0.65 4.18
C PHE A 26 9.07 0.64 3.81
N PHE A 27 9.65 1.80 4.09
CA PHE A 27 9.03 3.09 3.76
C PHE A 27 8.77 3.27 2.26
N VAL A 28 9.75 2.94 1.41
CA VAL A 28 9.63 3.04 -0.05
C VAL A 28 8.56 2.08 -0.57
N PHE A 29 8.50 0.86 -0.04
CA PHE A 29 7.46 -0.11 -0.39
C PHE A 29 6.06 0.43 -0.09
N PHE A 30 5.85 1.06 1.07
CA PHE A 30 4.57 1.68 1.39
C PHE A 30 4.24 2.84 0.44
N ILE A 31 5.20 3.68 0.06
CA ILE A 31 4.98 4.77 -0.91
C ILE A 31 4.51 4.22 -2.26
N LEU A 32 5.14 3.14 -2.73
CA LEU A 32 4.74 2.48 -3.99
C LEU A 32 3.33 1.88 -3.89
N LEU A 33 2.99 1.24 -2.76
CA LEU A 33 1.65 0.73 -2.53
C LEU A 33 0.60 1.85 -2.51
N PHE A 34 0.88 2.98 -1.84
CA PHE A 34 -0.02 4.14 -1.84
C PHE A 34 -0.26 4.65 -3.27
N TRP A 35 0.79 4.76 -4.09
CA TRP A 35 0.63 5.13 -5.50
C TRP A 35 -0.23 4.12 -6.24
N TRP A 36 0.06 2.83 -6.10
CA TRP A 36 -0.68 1.76 -6.79
C TRP A 36 -2.16 1.72 -6.40
N VAL A 37 -2.47 1.83 -5.10
CA VAL A 37 -3.84 1.86 -4.57
C VAL A 37 -4.62 3.06 -5.08
N LEU A 38 -4.00 4.25 -5.10
CA LEU A 38 -4.66 5.46 -5.60
C LEU A 38 -4.97 5.34 -7.09
N THR A 39 -4.06 4.81 -7.90
CA THR A 39 -4.30 4.58 -9.34
C THR A 39 -5.36 3.48 -9.57
N ALA A 40 -5.29 2.36 -8.85
CA ALA A 40 -6.23 1.26 -8.97
C ALA A 40 -7.66 1.65 -8.54
N SER A 41 -7.79 2.49 -7.51
CA SER A 41 -9.07 3.05 -7.07
C SER A 41 -9.72 3.89 -8.17
N LYS A 42 -8.96 4.73 -8.90
CA LYS A 42 -9.51 5.54 -9.99
C LYS A 42 -10.04 4.69 -11.15
N GLN A 43 -9.35 3.60 -11.49
CA GLN A 43 -9.77 2.70 -12.57
C GLN A 43 -11.06 1.93 -12.21
N HIS A 44 -11.12 1.35 -11.01
CA HIS A 44 -12.34 0.67 -10.53
C HIS A 44 -13.53 1.63 -10.36
N VAL A 45 -13.29 2.84 -9.85
CA VAL A 45 -14.35 3.83 -9.66
C VAL A 45 -14.89 4.29 -11.01
N LYS A 46 -14.06 4.45 -12.04
CA LYS A 46 -14.52 4.84 -13.37
C LYS A 46 -15.44 3.79 -13.99
N GLU A 47 -15.06 2.51 -13.90
CA GLU A 47 -15.84 1.40 -14.45
C GLU A 47 -17.23 1.28 -13.77
N MET A 48 -17.28 1.50 -12.45
CA MET A 48 -18.54 1.54 -11.69
C MET A 48 -19.34 2.83 -11.87
N SER A 49 -18.69 3.94 -12.26
CA SER A 49 -19.36 5.23 -12.55
C SER A 49 -19.92 5.28 -13.98
N GLU A 50 -19.37 4.47 -14.89
CA GLU A 50 -19.86 4.31 -16.27
C GLU A 50 -20.88 3.16 -16.40
N LEU A 51 -21.09 2.35 -15.35
CA LEU A 51 -22.32 1.58 -15.25
C LEU A 51 -23.47 2.58 -15.14
N PRO A 52 -24.42 2.59 -16.08
CA PRO A 52 -25.60 3.42 -15.93
C PRO A 52 -26.27 2.99 -14.63
N LEU A 53 -26.26 3.88 -13.63
CA LEU A 53 -27.22 3.78 -12.55
C LEU A 53 -28.57 3.70 -13.26
N GLU A 54 -29.30 2.59 -13.09
CA GLU A 54 -30.70 2.46 -13.52
C GLU A 54 -31.58 3.45 -12.72
N ASP A 55 -31.28 4.74 -12.83
CA ASP A 55 -32.01 5.88 -12.28
C ASP A 55 -32.86 6.55 -13.36
N GLU A 56 -33.07 5.90 -14.52
CA GLU A 56 -34.21 6.19 -15.38
C GLU A 56 -35.34 5.22 -15.04
N GLN A 57 -35.93 5.39 -13.85
CA GLN A 57 -37.32 5.01 -13.61
C GLN A 57 -38.22 6.11 -14.23
N PRO A 58 -38.73 5.98 -15.48
CA PRO A 58 -39.92 6.72 -15.84
C PRO A 58 -41.07 6.18 -14.98
N LYS A 59 -41.57 7.08 -14.15
CA LYS A 59 -42.69 6.93 -13.22
C LYS A 59 -43.87 6.15 -13.83
N PRO A 60 -44.66 5.44 -13.00
CA PRO A 60 -45.87 4.76 -13.46
C PRO A 60 -46.77 5.80 -14.14
N THR A 61 -47.00 5.64 -15.44
CA THR A 61 -48.02 6.43 -16.12
C THR A 61 -49.33 5.76 -15.81
N GLU A 62 -50.00 6.31 -14.80
CA GLU A 62 -51.41 6.10 -14.51
C GLU A 62 -52.25 6.56 -15.72
N LYS A 63 -53.25 5.73 -16.05
CA LYS A 63 -54.38 5.88 -17.00
C LYS A 63 -54.26 5.20 -18.36
#